data_AF-A0A8T3YE53-F1
#
_entry.id   AF-A0A8T3YE53-F1
#
_cell.length_a   1.000
_cell.length_b   1.000
_cell.length_c   1.000
_cell.angle_alpha   90.00
_cell.angle_beta   90.00
_cell.angle_gamma   90.00
#
_symmetry.space_group_name_H-M   'P 1'
#
loop_
_entity.id
_entity.type
_entity.pdbx_description
1 polymer ?
#
loop_
_entity_poly.entity_id
_entity_poly.type
_entity_poly.pdbx_seq_one_letter_code
_entity_poly.pdbx_strand_id
1 'polypeptide(L)'
;MINLFRKREPDKAIMVAAAIAFTALAFIIYTMFFDILIPGLPDGSYRQAVGALFAIPAFLLAGGQTLIAGFFLHALTHLYKGRQPAYYKAAFITAVMTLMFSFTYVIFPNFGPFYYIVFAVGGPDYALPVEIFWTLFTIGVGTYLTRRIYGIAYPQAALSIALVLLGITVAAS
;
A
#
# COMPACT_ATOMS: atom_id res chain seq x y z
N MET A 1 -42.38 10.18 1.48
CA MET A 1 -41.42 9.09 1.23
C MET A 1 -40.09 9.45 1.89
N ILE A 2 -39.75 8.79 3.00
CA ILE A 2 -38.46 8.97 3.68
C ILE A 2 -37.41 8.22 2.87
N ASN A 3 -36.36 8.92 2.46
CA ASN A 3 -35.29 8.40 1.63
C ASN A 3 -34.40 7.45 2.48
N LEU A 4 -34.85 6.20 2.66
CA LEU A 4 -34.25 5.17 3.52
C LEU A 4 -32.88 4.65 3.02
N PHE A 5 -32.41 5.11 1.86
CA PHE A 5 -31.12 4.73 1.29
C PHE A 5 -30.09 5.86 1.32
N ARG A 6 -30.16 6.77 2.30
CA ARG A 6 -29.04 7.68 2.55
C ARG A 6 -27.86 6.82 3.02
N LYS A 7 -26.98 6.45 2.09
CA LYS A 7 -25.68 5.81 2.37
C LYS A 7 -25.05 6.61 3.51
N ARG A 8 -25.05 6.05 4.73
CA ARG A 8 -24.29 6.62 5.83
C ARG A 8 -22.85 6.68 5.35
N GLU A 9 -22.30 7.90 5.29
CA GLU A 9 -20.87 8.02 5.11
C GLU A 9 -20.21 7.34 6.31
N PRO A 10 -19.14 6.57 6.09
CA PRO A 10 -18.44 5.96 7.21
C PRO A 10 -17.91 7.06 8.12
N ASP A 11 -17.98 6.83 9.43
CA ASP A 11 -17.56 7.80 10.43
C ASP A 11 -16.08 8.16 10.23
N LYS A 12 -15.80 9.47 10.21
CA LYS A 12 -14.43 10.02 10.09
C LYS A 12 -13.52 9.41 11.16
N ALA A 13 -13.98 9.32 12.41
CA ALA A 13 -13.17 8.79 13.51
C ALA A 13 -12.78 7.33 13.26
N ILE A 14 -13.72 6.52 12.76
CA ILE A 14 -13.48 5.11 12.43
C ILE A 14 -12.48 4.99 11.28
N MET A 15 -12.62 5.78 10.21
CA MET A 15 -11.68 5.72 9.09
C MET A 15 -10.26 6.12 9.48
N VAL A 16 -10.12 7.17 10.29
CA VAL A 16 -8.80 7.62 10.78
C VAL A 16 -8.18 6.57 11.69
N ALA A 17 -8.95 6.02 12.64
CA ALA A 17 -8.48 4.96 13.52
C ALA A 17 -8.05 3.70 12.72
N ALA A 18 -8.84 3.30 11.73
CA ALA A 18 -8.52 2.18 10.86
C ALA A 18 -7.26 2.45 10.01
N ALA A 19 -7.09 3.66 9.48
CA ALA A 19 -5.89 4.04 8.74
C ALA A 19 -4.64 3.91 9.63
N ILE A 20 -4.69 4.45 10.85
CA ILE A 20 -3.59 4.34 11.82
C ILE A 20 -3.29 2.86 12.13
N ALA A 21 -4.32 2.06 12.40
CA ALA A 21 -4.16 0.64 12.71
C ALA A 21 -3.53 -0.15 11.55
N PHE A 22 -3.98 0.08 10.31
CA PHE A 22 -3.43 -0.60 9.14
C PHE A 22 -2.00 -0.16 8.82
N THR A 23 -1.69 1.13 8.95
CA THR A 23 -0.31 1.62 8.80
C THR A 23 0.61 1.08 9.90
N ALA A 24 0.14 1.00 11.15
CA ALA A 24 0.90 0.42 12.25
C ALA A 24 1.17 -1.08 12.02
N LEU A 25 0.18 -1.82 11.51
CA LEU A 25 0.37 -3.23 11.16
C LEU A 25 1.36 -3.40 10.01
N ALA A 26 1.29 -2.56 8.96
CA ALA A 26 2.26 -2.56 7.88
C ALA A 26 3.68 -2.26 8.37
N PHE A 27 3.82 -1.31 9.31
CA PHE A 27 5.10 -1.00 9.96
C PHE A 27 5.67 -2.21 10.72
N ILE A 28 4.85 -2.93 11.48
CA ILE A 28 5.25 -4.16 12.17
C ILE A 28 5.73 -5.20 11.14
N ILE A 29 4.98 -5.40 10.06
CA ILE A 29 5.36 -6.33 9.00
C ILE A 29 6.69 -5.93 8.37
N TYR A 30 6.91 -4.66 8.02
CA TYR A 30 8.20 -4.21 7.51
C TYR A 30 9.33 -4.44 8.50
N THR A 31 9.14 -4.12 9.78
CA THR A 31 10.19 -4.32 10.79
C THR A 31 10.56 -5.80 10.94
N MET A 32 9.58 -6.70 10.82
CA MET A 32 9.78 -8.14 11.01
C MET A 32 10.27 -8.87 9.76
N PHE A 33 9.86 -8.44 8.56
CA PHE A 33 10.03 -9.22 7.32
C PHE A 33 10.73 -8.47 6.19
N PHE A 34 10.73 -7.13 6.18
CA PHE A 34 11.45 -6.36 5.17
C PHE A 34 12.94 -6.30 5.51
N ASP A 35 13.77 -6.42 4.48
CA ASP A 35 15.21 -6.26 4.56
C ASP A 35 15.72 -5.64 3.27
N ILE A 36 16.81 -4.90 3.36
CA ILE A 36 17.49 -4.33 2.21
C ILE A 36 18.77 -5.13 2.01
N LEU A 37 18.87 -5.85 0.90
CA LEU A 37 20.04 -6.64 0.58
C LEU A 37 21.11 -5.73 -0.05
N ILE A 38 22.17 -5.43 0.70
CA ILE A 38 23.26 -4.57 0.25
C ILE A 38 24.49 -5.43 -0.07
N PRO A 39 24.99 -5.40 -1.32
CA PRO A 39 26.25 -6.03 -1.67
C PRO A 39 27.40 -5.50 -0.80
N GLY A 40 28.13 -6.40 -0.12
CA GLY A 40 29.30 -6.06 0.70
C GLY A 40 29.08 -5.99 2.21
N LEU A 41 27.86 -6.20 2.72
CA LEU A 41 27.61 -6.44 4.15
C LEU A 41 27.69 -7.95 4.49
N PRO A 42 28.11 -8.34 5.72
CA PRO A 42 27.96 -9.73 6.20
C PRO A 42 26.50 -10.17 6.07
N ASP A 43 26.27 -11.33 5.48
CA ASP A 43 24.93 -11.89 5.15
C ASP A 43 24.06 -11.01 4.23
N GLY A 44 24.61 -9.91 3.68
CA GLY A 44 23.92 -8.96 2.80
C GLY A 44 22.79 -8.16 3.49
N SER A 45 22.45 -8.46 4.74
CA SER A 45 21.28 -7.90 5.43
C SER A 45 21.60 -6.55 6.06
N TYR A 46 21.02 -5.47 5.51
CA TYR A 46 21.09 -4.16 6.14
C TYR A 46 20.41 -4.15 7.50
N ARG A 47 19.27 -4.85 7.65
CA ARG A 47 18.55 -4.93 8.92
C ARG A 47 19.39 -5.55 10.03
N GLN A 48 20.10 -6.64 9.75
CA GLN A 48 21.00 -7.26 10.74
C GLN A 48 22.18 -6.34 11.07
N ALA A 49 22.71 -5.62 10.08
CA ALA A 49 23.82 -4.70 10.27
C ALA A 49 23.47 -3.49 11.17
N VAL A 50 22.25 -2.96 11.09
CA VAL A 50 21.82 -1.77 11.86
C VAL A 50 20.97 -2.08 13.10
N GLY A 51 20.46 -3.32 13.22
CA GLY A 51 19.67 -3.78 14.35
C GLY A 51 18.41 -2.94 14.57
N ALA A 52 18.19 -2.49 15.81
CA ALA A 52 16.99 -1.76 16.20
C ALA A 52 16.77 -0.44 15.44
N LEU A 53 17.83 0.16 14.88
CA LEU A 53 17.72 1.38 14.08
C LEU A 53 16.95 1.18 12.77
N PHE A 54 16.78 -0.07 12.32
CA PHE A 54 15.97 -0.41 11.14
C PHE A 54 14.48 -0.04 11.30
N ALA A 55 14.00 0.19 12.53
CA ALA A 55 12.65 0.68 12.76
C ALA A 55 12.40 2.06 12.11
N ILE A 56 13.43 2.91 11.97
CA ILE A 56 13.29 4.24 11.36
C ILE A 56 12.94 4.13 9.87
N PRO A 57 13.73 3.44 9.00
CA PRO A 57 13.35 3.29 7.61
C PRO A 57 12.04 2.52 7.42
N ALA A 58 11.74 1.51 8.26
CA ALA A 58 10.45 0.82 8.21
C ALA A 58 9.26 1.77 8.51
N PHE A 59 9.42 2.68 9.47
CA PHE A 59 8.41 3.69 9.80
C PHE A 59 8.23 4.69 8.66
N LEU A 60 9.34 5.19 8.09
CA LEU A 60 9.30 6.09 6.94
C LEU A 60 8.67 5.42 5.72
N LEU A 61 8.90 4.13 5.51
CA LEU A 61 8.29 3.37 4.42
C LEU A 61 6.77 3.24 4.62
N ALA A 62 6.31 2.72 5.77
CA ALA A 62 4.88 2.54 6.03
C ALA A 62 4.11 3.87 6.08
N GLY A 63 4.63 4.85 6.82
CA GLY A 63 4.03 6.17 6.96
C GLY A 63 4.11 6.97 5.67
N GLY A 64 5.30 7.01 5.05
CA GLY A 64 5.55 7.72 3.80
C GLY A 64 4.69 7.19 2.66
N GLN A 65 4.65 5.87 2.44
CA GLN A 65 3.75 5.27 1.44
C GLN A 65 2.30 5.63 1.71
N THR A 66 1.82 5.48 2.96
CA THR A 66 0.41 5.80 3.29
C THR A 66 0.08 7.27 2.97
N LEU A 67 0.91 8.21 3.43
CA LEU A 67 0.64 9.65 3.37
C LEU A 67 0.83 10.22 1.96
N ILE A 68 1.94 9.84 1.29
CA ILE A 68 2.27 10.31 -0.07
C ILE A 68 1.29 9.71 -1.07
N ALA A 69 1.06 8.40 -1.02
CA ALA A 69 0.02 7.78 -1.86
C ALA A 69 -1.36 8.38 -1.56
N GLY A 70 -1.67 8.64 -0.29
CA GLY A 70 -2.91 9.26 0.13
C GLY A 70 -3.09 10.64 -0.48
N PHE A 71 -2.02 11.42 -0.59
CA PHE A 71 -2.02 12.71 -1.25
C PHE A 71 -2.29 12.57 -2.76
N PHE A 72 -1.61 11.64 -3.43
CA PHE A 72 -1.86 11.38 -4.86
C PHE A 72 -3.30 10.93 -5.12
N LEU A 73 -3.82 9.99 -4.33
CA LEU A 73 -5.21 9.53 -4.47
C LEU A 73 -6.21 10.66 -4.18
N HIS A 74 -5.94 11.49 -3.18
CA HIS A 74 -6.75 12.67 -2.88
C HIS A 74 -6.76 13.66 -4.05
N ALA A 75 -5.60 13.96 -4.64
CA ALA A 75 -5.49 14.84 -5.80
C ALA A 75 -6.23 14.28 -7.02
N LEU A 76 -6.01 13.01 -7.35
CA LEU A 76 -6.68 12.33 -8.46
C LEU A 76 -8.20 12.31 -8.30
N THR A 77 -8.68 11.96 -7.11
CA THR A 77 -10.13 11.96 -6.84
C THR A 77 -10.73 13.37 -6.86
N HIS A 78 -9.96 14.40 -6.50
CA HIS A 78 -10.38 15.79 -6.64
C HIS A 78 -10.58 16.18 -8.11
N LEU A 79 -9.66 15.78 -9.00
CA LEU A 79 -9.77 16.03 -10.45
C LEU A 79 -11.05 15.43 -11.05
N TYR A 80 -11.46 14.23 -10.62
CA TYR A 80 -12.64 13.56 -11.19
C TYR A 80 -13.98 14.01 -10.61
N LYS A 81 -14.02 14.44 -9.34
CA LYS A 81 -15.28 14.79 -8.65
C LYS A 81 -15.55 16.29 -8.55
N GLY A 82 -14.56 17.15 -8.76
CA GLY A 82 -14.67 18.61 -8.67
C GLY A 82 -15.05 19.15 -7.28
N ARG A 83 -15.31 18.28 -6.29
CA ARG A 83 -15.53 18.63 -4.88
C ARG A 83 -14.30 18.22 -4.10
N GLN A 84 -13.93 18.96 -3.05
CA GLN A 84 -12.81 18.62 -2.17
C GLN A 84 -13.13 17.32 -1.41
N PRO A 85 -12.58 16.16 -1.82
CA PRO A 85 -12.84 14.90 -1.17
C PRO A 85 -12.04 14.89 0.14
N ALA A 86 -12.62 14.56 1.29
CA ALA A 86 -11.84 14.66 2.52
C ALA A 86 -10.60 13.73 2.53
N TYR A 87 -9.43 14.27 2.87
CA TYR A 87 -8.13 13.55 2.83
C TYR A 87 -8.14 12.24 3.64
N TYR A 88 -8.86 12.19 4.77
CA TYR A 88 -8.95 10.97 5.60
C TYR A 88 -9.50 9.75 4.83
N LYS A 89 -10.36 9.97 3.81
CA LYS A 89 -10.86 8.90 2.95
C LYS A 89 -9.74 8.32 2.08
N ALA A 90 -8.84 9.17 1.59
CA ALA A 90 -7.71 8.75 0.77
C ALA A 90 -6.67 8.04 1.63
N ALA A 91 -6.32 8.63 2.78
CA ALA A 91 -5.41 8.02 3.75
C ALA A 91 -5.89 6.64 4.22
N PHE A 92 -7.20 6.45 4.41
CA PHE A 92 -7.76 5.13 4.72
C PHE A 92 -7.53 4.11 3.61
N ILE A 93 -7.85 4.47 2.36
CA ILE A 93 -7.67 3.56 1.21
C ILE A 93 -6.18 3.22 1.04
N THR A 94 -5.30 4.21 1.14
CA THR A 94 -3.87 3.98 0.94
C THR A 94 -3.25 3.22 2.09
N ALA A 95 -3.72 3.39 3.34
CA ALA A 95 -3.31 2.53 4.45
C ALA A 95 -3.68 1.06 4.23
N VAL A 96 -4.87 0.79 3.69
CA VAL A 96 -5.26 -0.58 3.28
C VAL A 96 -4.32 -1.10 2.19
N MET A 97 -4.04 -0.29 1.17
CA MET A 97 -3.12 -0.69 0.10
C MET A 97 -1.69 -0.94 0.59
N THR A 98 -1.17 -0.07 1.46
CA THR A 98 0.15 -0.24 2.08
C THR A 98 0.22 -1.51 2.91
N LEU A 99 -0.84 -1.83 3.68
CA LEU A 99 -0.93 -3.09 4.41
C LEU A 99 -0.93 -4.30 3.45
N MET A 100 -1.76 -4.27 2.40
CA MET A 100 -1.79 -5.35 1.39
C MET A 100 -0.42 -5.52 0.71
N PHE A 101 0.25 -4.42 0.38
CA PHE A 101 1.59 -4.44 -0.19
C PHE A 101 2.61 -5.01 0.80
N SER A 102 2.52 -4.67 2.08
CA SER A 102 3.42 -5.21 3.11
C SER A 102 3.30 -6.73 3.28
N PHE A 103 2.09 -7.29 3.09
CA PHE A 103 1.91 -8.75 3.13
C PHE A 103 2.68 -9.49 2.04
N THR A 104 3.12 -8.83 0.97
CA THR A 104 4.02 -9.44 -0.02
C THR A 104 5.31 -9.96 0.65
N TYR A 105 5.83 -9.25 1.67
CA TYR A 105 7.01 -9.68 2.42
C TYR A 105 6.74 -10.88 3.35
N VAL A 106 5.47 -11.12 3.70
CA VAL A 106 5.06 -12.30 4.48
C VAL A 106 4.84 -13.51 3.57
N ILE A 107 4.22 -13.29 2.40
CA ILE A 107 3.96 -14.35 1.40
C ILE A 107 5.27 -14.82 0.76
N PHE A 108 6.20 -13.89 0.52
CA PHE A 108 7.50 -14.17 -0.08
C PHE A 108 8.65 -13.67 0.79
N PRO A 109 8.94 -14.34 1.92
CA PRO A 109 10.09 -14.01 2.73
C PRO A 109 11.35 -14.13 1.87
N ASN A 110 12.21 -13.12 1.91
CA ASN A 110 13.46 -12.97 1.14
C ASN A 110 13.34 -12.57 -0.35
N PHE A 111 12.14 -12.44 -0.92
CA PHE A 111 11.97 -12.02 -2.32
C PHE A 111 11.33 -10.64 -2.48
N GLY A 112 10.58 -10.18 -1.48
CA GLY A 112 9.85 -8.90 -1.55
C GLY A 112 8.98 -8.75 -2.80
N PRO A 113 8.37 -7.59 -3.03
CA PRO A 113 7.68 -7.24 -4.28
C PRO A 113 8.65 -6.98 -5.44
N PHE A 114 9.95 -7.20 -5.25
CA PHE A 114 11.02 -6.84 -6.20
C PHE A 114 11.77 -8.04 -6.73
N TYR A 115 11.04 -9.12 -7.00
CA TYR A 115 11.59 -10.23 -7.78
C TYR A 115 12.20 -9.74 -9.11
N TYR A 116 11.69 -8.62 -9.65
CA TYR A 116 12.23 -7.95 -10.84
C TYR A 116 13.54 -7.15 -10.64
N ILE A 117 13.89 -6.70 -9.43
CA ILE A 117 15.19 -6.04 -9.16
C ILE A 117 16.23 -7.07 -8.72
N VAL A 118 15.79 -8.21 -8.18
CA VAL A 118 16.62 -9.36 -7.82
C VAL A 118 16.59 -10.44 -8.92
N PHE A 119 16.72 -10.04 -10.19
CA PHE A 119 17.11 -10.99 -11.26
C PHE A 119 18.53 -11.56 -11.08
N ALA A 120 19.23 -11.19 -10.00
CA ALA A 120 20.54 -11.71 -9.63
C ALA A 120 20.48 -13.03 -8.84
N VAL A 121 19.34 -13.40 -8.24
CA VAL A 121 19.25 -14.59 -7.38
C VAL A 121 17.91 -15.27 -7.65
N GLY A 122 17.90 -16.29 -8.52
CA GLY A 122 16.66 -16.99 -8.92
C GLY A 122 15.80 -17.39 -7.72
N GLY A 123 14.49 -17.17 -7.82
CA GLY A 123 13.53 -17.66 -6.84
C GLY A 123 12.60 -18.72 -7.45
N PRO A 124 11.52 -19.09 -6.75
CA PRO A 124 10.67 -20.18 -7.18
C PRO A 124 9.82 -19.86 -8.41
N ASP A 125 9.57 -20.85 -9.28
CA ASP A 125 8.79 -20.72 -10.52
C ASP A 125 7.34 -20.21 -10.31
N TYR A 126 6.81 -20.36 -9.09
CA TYR A 126 5.47 -19.89 -8.72
C TYR A 126 5.43 -18.41 -8.29
N ALA A 127 6.58 -17.74 -8.09
CA ALA A 127 6.63 -16.37 -7.56
C ALA A 127 5.90 -15.38 -8.48
N LEU A 128 6.20 -15.43 -9.78
CA LEU A 128 5.66 -14.50 -10.77
C LEU A 128 4.12 -14.61 -10.91
N PRO A 129 3.51 -15.80 -11.10
CA PRO A 129 2.06 -15.93 -11.11
C PRO A 129 1.38 -15.41 -9.83
N VAL A 130 1.97 -15.67 -8.66
CA VAL A 130 1.40 -15.23 -7.38
C VAL A 130 1.54 -13.71 -7.19
N GLU A 131 2.64 -13.11 -7.63
CA GLU A 131 2.82 -11.64 -7.62
C GLU A 131 1.82 -10.94 -8.55
N ILE A 132 1.62 -11.46 -9.76
CA ILE A 132 0.59 -10.96 -10.70
C ILE A 132 -0.79 -11.05 -10.05
N PHE A 133 -1.14 -12.20 -9.49
CA PHE A 133 -2.42 -12.39 -8.81
C PHE A 133 -2.61 -11.42 -7.64
N TRP A 134 -1.59 -11.27 -6.78
CA TRP A 134 -1.65 -10.38 -5.63
C TRP A 134 -1.77 -8.91 -6.04
N THR A 135 -1.07 -8.51 -7.10
CA THR A 135 -1.16 -7.17 -7.69
C THR A 135 -2.57 -6.91 -8.20
N LEU A 136 -3.14 -7.83 -8.99
CA LEU A 136 -4.51 -7.71 -9.50
C LEU A 136 -5.54 -7.67 -8.36
N PHE A 137 -5.35 -8.49 -7.32
CA PHE A 137 -6.19 -8.49 -6.14
C PHE A 137 -6.13 -7.14 -5.40
N THR A 138 -4.94 -6.59 -5.20
CA THR A 138 -4.73 -5.27 -4.58
C THR A 138 -5.36 -4.15 -5.40
N ILE A 139 -5.19 -4.17 -6.72
CA ILE A 139 -5.87 -3.22 -7.62
C ILE A 139 -7.38 -3.38 -7.51
N GLY A 140 -7.90 -4.60 -7.48
CA GLY A 140 -9.33 -4.88 -7.34
C GLY A 140 -9.92 -4.30 -6.04
N VAL A 141 -9.28 -4.55 -4.90
CA VAL A 141 -9.70 -4.03 -3.59
C VAL A 141 -9.63 -2.50 -3.57
N GLY A 142 -8.52 -1.92 -4.00
CA GLY A 142 -8.35 -0.47 -4.05
C GLY A 142 -9.37 0.22 -4.96
N THR A 143 -9.62 -0.37 -6.13
CA THR A 143 -10.61 0.12 -7.10
C THR A 143 -12.01 0.07 -6.52
N TYR A 144 -12.37 -1.04 -5.88
CA TYR A 144 -13.65 -1.21 -5.21
C TYR A 144 -13.85 -0.15 -4.13
N LEU A 145 -12.88 0.02 -3.22
CA LEU A 145 -12.96 1.02 -2.15
C LEU A 145 -13.07 2.44 -2.68
N THR A 146 -12.22 2.80 -3.64
CA THR A 146 -12.23 4.14 -4.27
C THR A 146 -13.57 4.43 -4.92
N ARG A 147 -14.08 3.50 -5.72
CA ARG A 147 -15.42 3.63 -6.33
C ARG A 147 -16.50 3.72 -5.25
N ARG A 148 -16.43 2.92 -4.19
CA ARG A 148 -17.46 2.85 -3.17
C ARG A 148 -17.54 4.10 -2.30
N ILE A 149 -16.38 4.71 -2.01
CA ILE A 149 -16.23 5.87 -1.13
C ILE A 149 -16.41 7.18 -1.92
N TYR A 150 -15.79 7.30 -3.09
CA TYR A 150 -15.85 8.52 -3.88
C TYR A 150 -16.97 8.52 -4.91
N GLY A 151 -17.47 7.36 -5.33
CA GLY A 151 -18.54 7.27 -6.33
C GLY A 151 -18.09 7.72 -7.72
N ILE A 152 -16.82 7.50 -8.08
CA ILE A 152 -16.27 7.76 -9.42
C ILE A 152 -16.46 6.55 -10.34
N ALA A 153 -16.27 6.72 -11.66
CA ALA A 153 -16.40 5.64 -12.62
C ALA A 153 -15.33 4.56 -12.39
N TYR A 154 -15.66 3.30 -12.70
CA TYR A 154 -14.75 2.18 -12.49
C TYR A 154 -13.38 2.35 -13.19
N PRO A 155 -13.31 2.80 -14.46
CA PRO A 155 -12.02 3.00 -15.13
C PRO A 155 -11.15 4.06 -14.45
N GLN A 156 -11.77 5.13 -13.93
CA GLN A 156 -11.05 6.20 -13.22
C GLN A 156 -10.53 5.71 -11.86
N ALA A 157 -11.33 4.93 -11.13
CA ALA A 157 -10.91 4.30 -9.88
C ALA A 157 -9.76 3.32 -10.10
N ALA A 158 -9.85 2.47 -11.13
CA ALA A 158 -8.81 1.52 -11.48
C ALA A 158 -7.50 2.20 -11.86
N LEU A 159 -7.56 3.24 -12.70
CA LEU A 159 -6.39 4.02 -13.07
C LEU A 159 -5.74 4.70 -11.86
N SER A 160 -6.55 5.33 -10.99
CA SER A 160 -6.02 6.00 -9.80
C SER A 160 -5.27 5.04 -8.89
N ILE A 161 -5.81 3.82 -8.74
CA ILE A 161 -5.24 2.79 -7.88
C ILE A 161 -4.01 2.15 -8.50
N ALA A 162 -3.99 1.95 -9.81
CA ALA A 162 -2.79 1.49 -10.51
C ALA A 162 -1.64 2.51 -10.37
N LEU A 163 -1.91 3.81 -10.50
CA LEU A 163 -0.91 4.86 -10.30
C LEU A 163 -0.42 4.95 -8.85
N VAL A 164 -1.33 4.81 -7.89
CA VAL A 164 -0.97 4.75 -6.47
C VAL A 164 -0.10 3.53 -6.17
N LEU A 165 -0.48 2.36 -6.68
CA LEU A 165 0.29 1.13 -6.47
C LEU A 165 1.67 1.24 -7.12
N LEU A 166 1.77 1.80 -8.32
CA LEU A 166 3.06 2.10 -8.97
C LEU A 166 3.92 3.00 -8.07
N GLY A 167 3.35 4.05 -7.49
CA GLY A 167 4.07 4.93 -6.56
C GLY A 167 4.53 4.23 -5.28
N ILE A 168 3.70 3.34 -4.71
CA ILE A 168 4.05 2.51 -3.55
C ILE A 168 5.22 1.58 -3.91
N THR A 169 5.16 0.94 -5.07
CA THR A 169 6.23 0.07 -5.58
C THR A 169 7.52 0.85 -5.79
N VAL A 170 7.49 2.00 -6.47
CA VAL A 170 8.70 2.82 -6.68
C VAL A 170 9.30 3.32 -5.36
N ALA A 171 8.48 3.62 -4.35
CA ALA A 171 8.97 4.05 -3.04
C ALA A 171 9.60 2.94 -2.21
N ALA A 172 9.31 1.66 -2.52
CA ALA A 172 9.87 0.51 -1.82
C ALA A 172 11.11 -0.09 -2.52
N SER A 173 11.37 0.28 -3.77
CA SER A 173 12.57 -0.07 -4.55
C SER A 173 13.71 0.92 -4.33
#